data_AF-A0A9D7SVI8-F1
#
_entry.id   AF-A0A9D7SVI8-F1
#
_cell.length_a   1.000
_cell.length_b   1.000
_cell.length_c   1.000
_cell.angle_alpha   90.00
_cell.angle_beta   90.00
_cell.angle_gamma   90.00
#
_symmetry.space_group_name_H-M   'P 1'
#
loop_
_entity.id
_entity.type
_entity.pdbx_description
1 polymer ?
#
loop_
_entity_poly.entity_id
_entity_poly.type
_entity_poly.pdbx_seq_one_letter_code
_entity_poly.pdbx_strand_id
1 'polypeptide(L)'
;MQKLQPIDILEPFDVGAEISGLAAPNVIPRITTHFEVHDSEMKTPAGTLHQCSFTGTFNNQMDTKFLPGDENSKFIFDSIQCTWENITFLSNRAEISNLNSPYLICDLRSNFKLESINALAESNSIRFTKGLGRLDITYTGSFGKEDTLKSMVNGTLTLSEAEINYLPRGLLFKKCSGVLAFKGEDLVINHFIATAGSTNLTMNGEVTNLLALLNKNPEQLTMNWSISTQNLTLMISFPMSVKDLSYQGKNRRSKIN
;
A
#
# COMPACT_ATOMS: atom_id res chain seq x y z
N MET A 1 19.88 5.43 -18.38
CA MET A 1 19.85 5.59 -16.92
C MET A 1 18.49 6.09 -16.50
N GLN A 2 17.63 5.18 -16.05
CA GLN A 2 16.34 5.53 -15.47
C GLN A 2 16.57 5.88 -14.01
N LYS A 3 16.42 7.16 -13.66
CA LYS A 3 16.52 7.62 -12.28
C LYS A 3 15.28 7.12 -11.54
N LEU A 4 15.46 6.23 -10.55
CA LEU A 4 14.42 5.94 -9.56
C LEU A 4 13.90 7.27 -9.02
N GLN A 5 12.58 7.39 -8.84
CA GLN A 5 12.00 8.59 -8.22
C GLN A 5 12.72 8.84 -6.89
N PRO A 6 13.09 10.10 -6.56
CA PRO A 6 13.99 10.36 -5.46
C PRO A 6 13.32 9.94 -4.15
N ILE A 7 13.92 8.93 -3.52
CA ILE A 7 13.75 8.65 -2.10
C ILE A 7 14.91 9.36 -1.41
N ASP A 8 14.60 10.33 -0.56
CA ASP A 8 15.62 11.08 0.17
C ASP A 8 15.58 10.68 1.65
N ILE A 9 16.71 10.21 2.17
CA ILE A 9 16.92 9.95 3.60
C ILE A 9 17.65 11.16 4.15
N LEU A 10 17.07 11.83 5.15
CA LEU A 10 17.55 13.14 5.60
C LEU A 10 18.72 13.05 6.59
N GLU A 11 18.78 11.97 7.38
CA GLU A 11 19.83 11.81 8.37
C GLU A 11 21.02 11.02 7.81
N PRO A 12 22.25 11.29 8.29
CA PRO A 12 23.41 10.47 7.94
C PRO A 12 23.20 9.03 8.42
N PHE A 13 23.49 8.07 7.55
CA PHE A 13 23.40 6.65 7.87
C PHE A 13 24.66 5.92 7.41
N ASP A 14 25.00 4.83 8.08
CA ASP A 14 26.22 4.09 7.79
C ASP A 14 26.05 3.29 6.49
N VAL A 15 27.02 3.42 5.58
CA VAL A 15 27.05 2.69 4.31
C VAL A 15 28.42 2.03 4.12
N GLY A 16 28.41 0.70 4.06
CA GLY A 16 29.53 -0.10 3.59
C GLY A 16 29.31 -0.50 2.13
N ALA A 17 30.34 -0.39 1.29
CA ALA A 17 30.29 -0.84 -0.10
C ALA A 17 31.51 -1.72 -0.42
N GLU A 18 31.25 -2.88 -1.01
CA GLU A 18 32.24 -3.78 -1.57
C GLU A 18 32.12 -3.76 -3.10
N ILE A 19 33.24 -3.52 -3.77
CA ILE A 19 33.34 -3.54 -5.23
C ILE A 19 34.30 -4.65 -5.61
N SER A 20 33.83 -5.60 -6.42
CA SER A 20 34.62 -6.74 -6.89
C SER A 20 34.51 -6.89 -8.41
N GLY A 21 35.63 -7.28 -9.05
CA GLY A 21 35.70 -7.49 -10.49
C GLY A 21 36.69 -6.57 -11.20
N LEU A 22 36.77 -6.72 -12.53
CA LEU A 22 37.73 -5.99 -13.36
C LEU A 22 37.28 -4.54 -13.56
N ALA A 23 38.09 -3.59 -13.12
CA ALA A 23 37.91 -2.18 -13.45
C ALA A 23 38.42 -1.90 -14.87
N ALA A 24 37.59 -2.22 -15.88
CA ALA A 24 37.91 -2.01 -17.29
C ALA A 24 36.81 -1.19 -18.00
N PRO A 25 37.14 -0.48 -19.10
CA PRO A 25 36.14 0.24 -19.89
C PRO A 25 35.01 -0.70 -20.34
N ASN A 26 33.77 -0.25 -20.19
CA ASN A 26 32.53 -0.99 -20.53
C ASN A 26 32.30 -2.28 -19.71
N VAL A 27 32.99 -2.49 -18.60
CA VAL A 27 32.71 -3.58 -17.65
C VAL A 27 32.01 -3.00 -16.42
N ILE A 28 30.82 -3.53 -16.10
CA ILE A 28 30.11 -3.20 -14.86
C ILE A 28 30.67 -4.11 -13.75
N PRO A 29 31.39 -3.57 -12.75
CA PRO A 29 31.86 -4.39 -11.64
C PRO A 29 30.68 -4.85 -10.78
N ARG A 30 30.89 -5.92 -10.01
CA ARG A 30 29.95 -6.33 -8.98
C ARG A 30 30.04 -5.34 -7.82
N ILE A 31 28.87 -4.85 -7.42
CA ILE A 31 28.71 -3.89 -6.32
C ILE A 31 27.79 -4.57 -5.31
N THR A 32 28.24 -4.64 -4.06
CA THR A 32 27.42 -5.01 -2.92
C THR A 32 27.49 -3.89 -1.90
N THR A 33 26.35 -3.45 -1.38
CA THR A 33 26.32 -2.46 -0.30
C THR A 33 25.49 -2.97 0.86
N HIS A 34 25.85 -2.49 2.04
CA HIS A 34 25.14 -2.71 3.30
C HIS A 34 24.97 -1.37 3.96
N PHE A 35 23.78 -1.08 4.46
CA PHE A 35 23.50 0.15 5.15
C PHE A 35 22.45 -0.05 6.24
N GLU A 36 22.52 0.80 7.26
CA GLU A 36 21.64 0.74 8.40
C GLU A 36 21.14 2.14 8.72
N VAL A 37 19.82 2.28 8.77
CA VAL A 37 19.12 3.55 9.00
C VAL A 37 18.42 3.45 10.34
N HIS A 38 18.60 4.46 11.19
CA HIS A 38 17.97 4.57 12.51
C HIS A 38 17.27 5.91 12.63
N ASP A 39 16.01 5.88 13.09
CA ASP A 39 15.20 7.04 13.45
C ASP A 39 15.23 8.22 12.45
N SER A 40 15.29 7.93 11.15
CA SER A 40 15.42 8.97 10.11
C SER A 40 14.06 9.36 9.52
N GLU A 41 14.00 10.56 8.93
CA GLU A 41 12.95 10.90 7.97
C GLU A 41 13.29 10.37 6.57
N MET A 42 12.28 9.86 5.88
CA MET A 42 12.36 9.39 4.50
C MET A 42 11.29 10.07 3.65
N LYS A 43 11.70 10.84 2.66
CA LYS A 43 10.80 11.48 1.70
C LYS A 43 10.54 10.55 0.54
N THR A 44 9.27 10.33 0.24
CA THR A 44 8.81 9.55 -0.91
C THR A 44 7.84 10.38 -1.75
N PRO A 45 7.56 9.99 -3.01
CA PRO A 45 6.52 10.62 -3.80
C PRO A 45 5.12 10.59 -3.16
N ALA A 46 4.85 9.64 -2.26
CA ALA A 46 3.58 9.50 -1.57
C ALA A 46 3.46 10.41 -0.33
N GLY A 47 4.59 10.85 0.23
CA GLY A 47 4.62 11.62 1.48
C GLY A 47 5.93 11.44 2.23
N THR A 48 6.00 12.05 3.41
CA THR A 48 7.14 11.91 4.32
C THR A 48 6.84 10.81 5.33
N LEU A 49 7.73 9.82 5.41
CA LEU A 49 7.76 8.85 6.49
C LEU A 49 8.70 9.36 7.58
N HIS A 50 8.32 9.16 8.83
CA HIS A 50 9.06 9.57 10.01
C HIS A 50 9.50 8.35 10.81
N GLN A 51 10.52 8.51 11.65
CA GLN A 51 11.01 7.48 12.58
C GLN A 51 11.33 6.16 11.84
N CYS A 52 11.91 6.29 10.65
CA CYS A 52 12.24 5.16 9.81
C CYS A 52 13.52 4.48 10.31
N SER A 53 13.40 3.19 10.61
CA SER A 53 14.52 2.34 11.00
C SER A 53 14.48 1.04 10.22
N PHE A 54 15.59 0.65 9.59
CA PHE A 54 15.73 -0.59 8.81
C PHE A 54 17.19 -0.87 8.45
N THR A 55 17.48 -2.13 8.13
CA THR A 55 18.73 -2.53 7.47
C THR A 55 18.49 -2.74 5.99
N GLY A 56 19.44 -2.34 5.14
CA GLY A 56 19.37 -2.45 3.70
C GLY A 56 20.61 -3.08 3.09
N THR A 57 20.41 -3.85 2.02
CA THR A 57 21.48 -4.37 1.17
C THR A 57 21.17 -4.14 -0.29
N PHE A 58 22.20 -3.86 -1.08
CA PHE A 58 22.12 -3.82 -2.54
C PHE A 58 23.10 -4.82 -3.13
N ASN A 59 22.69 -5.51 -4.19
CA ASN A 59 23.58 -6.31 -5.00
C ASN A 59 23.17 -6.17 -6.47
N ASN A 60 24.10 -5.77 -7.35
CA ASN A 60 23.84 -5.68 -8.80
C ASN A 60 24.04 -7.02 -9.55
N GLN A 61 24.32 -8.12 -8.85
CA GLN A 61 24.44 -9.46 -9.39
C GLN A 61 23.81 -10.48 -8.41
N MET A 62 22.49 -10.62 -8.46
CA MET A 62 21.75 -11.53 -7.59
C MET A 62 21.90 -12.99 -8.01
N ASP A 63 21.80 -13.29 -9.32
CA ASP A 63 22.14 -14.60 -9.88
C ASP A 63 23.56 -14.55 -10.45
N THR A 64 24.46 -15.32 -9.85
CA THR A 64 25.88 -15.41 -10.22
C THR A 64 26.11 -16.01 -11.61
N LYS A 65 25.08 -16.62 -12.23
CA LYS A 65 25.14 -17.14 -13.61
C LYS A 65 25.06 -16.03 -14.67
N PHE A 66 24.57 -14.85 -14.29
CA PHE A 66 24.44 -13.69 -15.19
C PHE A 66 25.43 -12.60 -14.81
N LEU A 67 25.72 -11.71 -15.75
CA LEU A 67 26.62 -10.56 -15.50
C LEU A 67 25.98 -9.57 -14.51
N PRO A 68 26.79 -8.76 -13.81
CA PRO A 68 26.29 -7.63 -13.04
C PRO A 68 25.56 -6.62 -13.94
N GLY A 69 24.44 -6.08 -13.47
CA GLY A 69 23.67 -5.09 -14.21
C GLY A 69 22.30 -4.80 -13.59
N ASP A 70 21.61 -3.80 -14.11
CA ASP A 70 20.32 -3.34 -13.59
C ASP A 70 19.26 -4.46 -13.61
N GLU A 71 19.25 -5.31 -14.63
CA GLU A 71 18.32 -6.45 -14.75
C GLU A 71 18.56 -7.57 -13.73
N ASN A 72 19.81 -7.71 -13.24
CA ASN A 72 20.22 -8.70 -12.24
C ASN A 72 20.43 -8.09 -10.84
N SER A 73 19.89 -6.88 -10.62
CA SER A 73 20.05 -6.14 -9.38
C SER A 73 18.91 -6.35 -8.39
N LYS A 74 19.23 -6.25 -7.10
CA LYS A 74 18.27 -6.40 -6.01
C LYS A 74 18.63 -5.52 -4.82
N PHE A 75 17.66 -4.79 -4.32
CA PHE A 75 17.66 -4.23 -2.96
C PHE A 75 16.85 -5.14 -2.05
N ILE A 76 17.37 -5.37 -0.84
CA ILE A 76 16.68 -6.07 0.24
C ILE A 76 16.72 -5.16 1.45
N PHE A 77 15.55 -4.89 2.02
CA PHE A 77 15.39 -4.16 3.26
C PHE A 77 14.79 -5.12 4.28
N ASP A 78 15.35 -5.19 5.48
CA ASP A 78 14.89 -6.06 6.55
C ASP A 78 14.58 -5.22 7.81
N SER A 79 13.67 -5.73 8.64
CA SER A 79 13.26 -5.13 9.92
C SER A 79 12.81 -3.67 9.83
N ILE A 80 11.96 -3.37 8.84
CA ILE A 80 11.49 -2.02 8.59
C ILE A 80 10.44 -1.61 9.63
N GLN A 81 10.66 -0.44 10.20
CA GLN A 81 9.68 0.30 10.99
C GLN A 81 9.67 1.75 10.50
N CYS A 82 8.50 2.27 10.14
CA CYS A 82 8.32 3.67 9.77
C CYS A 82 6.93 4.16 10.21
N THR A 83 6.77 5.45 10.46
CA THR A 83 5.49 6.08 10.80
C THR A 83 5.04 7.03 9.70
N TRP A 84 3.77 6.95 9.29
CA TRP A 84 3.15 7.87 8.33
C TRP A 84 1.75 8.27 8.83
N GLU A 85 1.49 9.58 8.96
CA GLU A 85 0.22 10.12 9.49
C GLU A 85 -0.25 9.43 10.80
N ASN A 86 0.67 9.26 11.75
CA ASN A 86 0.46 8.58 13.04
C ASN A 86 0.14 7.08 12.96
N ILE A 87 0.43 6.44 11.83
CA ILE A 87 0.32 4.99 11.67
C ILE A 87 1.73 4.43 11.55
N THR A 88 2.12 3.58 12.51
CA THR A 88 3.39 2.86 12.47
C THR A 88 3.23 1.59 11.64
N PHE A 89 3.99 1.50 10.57
CA PHE A 89 4.07 0.36 9.68
C PHE A 89 5.31 -0.46 10.00
N LEU A 90 5.14 -1.78 10.00
CA LEU A 90 6.20 -2.77 10.20
C LEU A 90 6.27 -3.66 8.97
N SER A 91 7.47 -3.98 8.52
CA SER A 91 7.72 -4.98 7.48
C SER A 91 8.92 -5.81 7.88
N ASN A 92 8.80 -7.14 7.84
CA ASN A 92 9.96 -7.97 8.08
C ASN A 92 10.93 -7.84 6.93
N ARG A 93 10.41 -7.74 5.71
CA ARG A 93 11.22 -7.69 4.50
C ARG A 93 10.52 -6.98 3.33
N ALA A 94 11.26 -6.09 2.68
CA ALA A 94 10.90 -5.55 1.38
C ALA A 94 12.03 -5.78 0.37
N GLU A 95 11.68 -6.15 -0.85
CA GLU A 95 12.63 -6.43 -1.91
C GLU A 95 12.27 -5.66 -3.17
N ILE A 96 13.24 -4.93 -3.73
CA ILE A 96 13.12 -4.29 -5.03
C ILE A 96 14.08 -5.00 -5.97
N SER A 97 13.57 -5.68 -6.99
CA SER A 97 14.38 -6.40 -7.98
C SER A 97 14.30 -5.73 -9.34
N ASN A 98 15.34 -5.94 -10.15
CA ASN A 98 15.43 -5.49 -11.54
C ASN A 98 15.24 -3.97 -11.68
N LEU A 99 16.31 -3.19 -11.49
CA LEU A 99 16.25 -1.73 -11.62
C LEU A 99 15.88 -1.22 -13.01
N ASN A 100 15.99 -2.05 -14.06
CA ASN A 100 15.51 -1.72 -15.39
C ASN A 100 13.98 -1.82 -15.49
N SER A 101 13.37 -2.78 -14.80
CA SER A 101 11.91 -2.94 -14.67
C SER A 101 11.54 -3.26 -13.22
N PRO A 102 11.51 -2.23 -12.35
CA PRO A 102 11.45 -2.42 -10.90
C PRO A 102 10.20 -3.16 -10.46
N TYR A 103 10.42 -4.17 -9.62
CA TYR A 103 9.38 -4.98 -9.02
C TYR A 103 9.57 -5.05 -7.51
N LEU A 104 8.50 -4.75 -6.77
CA LEU A 104 8.46 -4.72 -5.30
C LEU A 104 7.75 -5.96 -4.78
N ILE A 105 8.34 -6.60 -3.77
CA ILE A 105 7.68 -7.55 -2.87
C ILE A 105 7.86 -7.03 -1.46
N CYS A 106 6.79 -6.96 -0.65
CA CYS A 106 6.93 -6.66 0.76
C CYS A 106 5.80 -7.26 1.60
N ASP A 107 6.07 -7.52 2.88
CA ASP A 107 5.02 -7.66 3.90
C ASP A 107 4.77 -6.33 4.61
N LEU A 108 3.55 -6.09 5.07
CA LEU A 108 3.19 -4.88 5.80
C LEU A 108 2.23 -5.22 6.93
N ARG A 109 2.58 -4.80 8.14
CA ARG A 109 1.79 -4.97 9.35
C ARG A 109 1.62 -3.65 10.06
N SER A 110 0.45 -3.42 10.63
CA SER A 110 0.21 -2.24 11.45
C SER A 110 -0.97 -2.44 12.38
N ASN A 111 -0.92 -1.82 13.56
CA ASN A 111 -2.06 -1.65 14.45
C ASN A 111 -2.26 -0.17 14.68
N PHE A 112 -3.47 0.34 14.47
CA PHE A 112 -3.72 1.78 14.49
C PHE A 112 -5.16 2.09 14.88
N LYS A 113 -5.38 3.36 15.26
CA LYS A 113 -6.73 3.93 15.40
C LYS A 113 -7.29 4.22 14.02
N LEU A 114 -8.51 3.76 13.73
CA LEU A 114 -9.10 3.90 12.38
C LEU A 114 -9.23 5.37 11.94
N GLU A 115 -9.35 6.29 12.89
CA GLU A 115 -9.39 7.72 12.63
C GLU A 115 -8.14 8.23 11.91
N SER A 116 -6.98 7.60 12.14
CA SER A 116 -5.71 7.95 11.48
C SER A 116 -5.74 7.69 9.97
N ILE A 117 -6.55 6.72 9.49
CA ILE A 117 -6.72 6.49 8.05
C ILE A 117 -7.30 7.71 7.36
N ASN A 118 -8.12 8.53 8.03
CA ASN A 118 -8.74 9.68 7.37
C ASN A 118 -7.73 10.72 6.89
N ALA A 119 -6.53 10.77 7.47
CA ALA A 119 -5.45 11.63 7.00
C ALA A 119 -4.80 11.09 5.72
N LEU A 120 -4.76 9.76 5.56
CA LEU A 120 -4.24 9.07 4.38
C LEU A 120 -5.28 8.97 3.26
N ALA A 121 -6.56 8.88 3.61
CA ALA A 121 -7.66 8.75 2.67
C ALA A 121 -8.22 10.13 2.33
N GLU A 122 -7.96 10.62 1.12
CA GLU A 122 -8.67 11.78 0.54
C GLU A 122 -10.13 11.43 0.14
N SER A 123 -10.81 10.56 0.91
CA SER A 123 -12.16 10.11 0.60
C SER A 123 -13.20 11.10 1.12
N ASN A 124 -14.12 11.50 0.24
CA ASN A 124 -15.33 12.24 0.62
C ASN A 124 -16.52 11.32 0.96
N SER A 125 -16.32 9.99 0.94
CA SER A 125 -17.41 9.03 1.05
C SER A 125 -17.51 8.40 2.44
N ILE A 126 -16.36 8.07 3.04
CA ILE A 126 -16.27 7.34 4.30
C ILE A 126 -15.35 8.10 5.25
N ARG A 127 -15.79 8.27 6.50
CA ARG A 127 -14.97 8.82 7.58
C ARG A 127 -15.07 7.96 8.83
N PHE A 128 -13.94 7.54 9.36
CA PHE A 128 -13.86 6.83 10.64
C PHE A 128 -13.81 7.82 11.81
N THR A 129 -14.63 7.63 12.83
CA THR A 129 -14.59 8.48 14.05
C THR A 129 -14.13 7.74 15.29
N LYS A 130 -14.05 6.41 15.21
CA LYS A 130 -13.62 5.53 16.29
C LYS A 130 -13.22 4.17 15.73
N GLY A 131 -12.38 3.46 16.47
CA GLY A 131 -12.18 2.02 16.35
C GLY A 131 -10.72 1.65 16.19
N LEU A 132 -10.45 0.35 16.17
CA LEU A 132 -9.11 -0.20 15.98
C LEU A 132 -9.02 -0.94 14.66
N GLY A 133 -7.93 -0.69 13.94
CA GLY A 133 -7.55 -1.38 12.72
C GLY A 133 -6.31 -2.22 12.95
N ARG A 134 -6.31 -3.45 12.45
CA ARG A 134 -5.12 -4.30 12.34
C ARG A 134 -4.93 -4.71 10.89
N LEU A 135 -3.82 -4.27 10.28
CA LEU A 135 -3.41 -4.61 8.93
C LEU A 135 -2.32 -5.68 8.97
N ASP A 136 -2.43 -6.68 8.11
CA ASP A 136 -1.44 -7.74 7.93
C ASP A 136 -1.55 -8.24 6.48
N ILE A 137 -0.69 -7.71 5.61
CA ILE A 137 -0.75 -7.96 4.16
C ILE A 137 0.62 -8.27 3.58
N THR A 138 0.63 -8.88 2.41
CA THR A 138 1.76 -8.98 1.50
C THR A 138 1.39 -8.32 0.19
N TYR A 139 2.28 -7.47 -0.32
CA TYR A 139 2.14 -6.80 -1.61
C TYR A 139 3.20 -7.31 -2.58
N THR A 140 2.80 -7.44 -3.84
CA THR A 140 3.70 -7.70 -4.96
C THR A 140 3.27 -6.89 -6.17
N GLY A 141 4.17 -6.17 -6.84
CA GLY A 141 3.81 -5.42 -8.05
C GLY A 141 4.98 -4.65 -8.67
N SER A 142 4.85 -4.31 -9.96
CA SER A 142 5.79 -3.40 -10.62
C SER A 142 5.51 -1.94 -10.26
N PHE A 143 6.57 -1.15 -10.15
CA PHE A 143 6.48 0.29 -10.00
C PHE A 143 7.45 0.95 -10.98
N GLY A 144 6.96 1.21 -12.20
CA GLY A 144 7.74 1.73 -13.32
C GLY A 144 6.83 2.20 -14.46
N LYS A 145 7.40 2.87 -15.48
CA LYS A 145 6.61 3.43 -16.60
C LYS A 145 5.94 2.36 -17.48
N GLU A 146 6.46 1.15 -17.48
CA GLU A 146 5.91 0.00 -18.20
C GLU A 146 5.46 -1.03 -17.17
N ASP A 147 4.21 -0.90 -16.74
CA ASP A 147 3.57 -1.78 -15.76
C ASP A 147 3.28 -3.14 -16.42
N THR A 148 4.28 -4.02 -16.43
CA THR A 148 4.21 -5.33 -17.09
C THR A 148 3.67 -6.43 -16.16
N LEU A 149 3.66 -6.21 -14.85
CA LEU A 149 3.19 -7.17 -13.85
C LEU A 149 2.03 -6.59 -13.04
N LYS A 150 0.91 -7.33 -13.02
CA LYS A 150 -0.24 -6.98 -12.19
C LYS A 150 0.15 -6.91 -10.72
N SER A 151 -0.21 -5.80 -10.08
CA SER A 151 -0.11 -5.67 -8.63
C SER A 151 -1.06 -6.65 -7.94
N MET A 152 -0.64 -7.22 -6.83
CA MET A 152 -1.43 -8.14 -6.01
C MET A 152 -1.23 -7.82 -4.54
N VAL A 153 -2.32 -7.86 -3.77
CA VAL A 153 -2.32 -7.75 -2.31
C VAL A 153 -3.01 -8.98 -1.75
N ASN A 154 -2.37 -9.62 -0.78
CA ASN A 154 -2.96 -10.74 -0.03
C ASN A 154 -2.88 -10.46 1.46
N GLY A 155 -3.89 -10.87 2.22
CA GLY A 155 -3.89 -10.72 3.67
C GLY A 155 -5.17 -10.08 4.18
N THR A 156 -5.10 -9.39 5.32
CA THR A 156 -6.31 -8.90 6.00
C THR A 156 -6.17 -7.52 6.60
N LEU A 157 -7.28 -6.80 6.61
CA LEU A 157 -7.54 -5.65 7.48
C LEU A 157 -8.70 -6.01 8.41
N THR A 158 -8.43 -6.07 9.71
CA THR A 158 -9.46 -6.31 10.74
C THR A 158 -9.90 -4.98 11.33
N LEU A 159 -11.21 -4.78 11.43
CA LEU A 159 -11.82 -3.63 12.11
C LEU A 159 -12.50 -4.12 13.39
N SER A 160 -12.35 -3.36 14.47
CA SER A 160 -12.99 -3.66 15.76
C SER A 160 -13.59 -2.41 16.37
N GLU A 161 -14.86 -2.51 16.79
CA GLU A 161 -15.62 -1.43 17.46
C GLU A 161 -15.56 -0.09 16.71
N ALA A 162 -15.63 -0.17 15.39
CA ALA A 162 -15.51 0.99 14.52
C ALA A 162 -16.80 1.82 14.48
N GLU A 163 -16.63 3.13 14.33
CA GLU A 163 -17.71 4.05 13.98
C GLU A 163 -17.40 4.68 12.62
N ILE A 164 -18.34 4.51 11.68
CA ILE A 164 -18.17 4.84 10.26
C ILE A 164 -19.29 5.79 9.85
N ASN A 165 -18.91 6.98 9.42
CA ASN A 165 -19.80 7.95 8.80
C ASN A 165 -19.75 7.80 7.29
N TYR A 166 -20.88 7.44 6.69
CA TYR A 166 -21.09 7.48 5.25
C TYR A 166 -21.65 8.86 4.88
N LEU A 167 -20.74 9.74 4.46
CA LEU A 167 -21.00 11.16 4.27
C LEU A 167 -22.05 11.47 3.19
N PRO A 168 -22.11 10.78 2.03
CA PRO A 168 -23.07 11.11 0.97
C PRO A 168 -24.54 11.01 1.38
N ARG A 169 -24.85 10.17 2.38
CA ARG A 169 -26.21 10.01 2.92
C ARG A 169 -26.33 10.36 4.40
N GLY A 170 -25.26 10.90 5.01
CA GLY A 170 -25.23 11.21 6.45
C GLY A 170 -25.54 10.02 7.35
N LEU A 171 -25.20 8.79 6.93
CA LEU A 171 -25.49 7.57 7.70
C LEU A 171 -24.35 7.29 8.67
N LEU A 172 -24.68 7.04 9.93
CA LEU A 172 -23.73 6.63 10.96
C LEU A 172 -23.92 5.15 11.28
N PHE A 173 -22.86 4.38 11.06
CA PHE A 173 -22.75 2.99 11.47
C PHE A 173 -21.88 2.90 12.72
N LYS A 174 -22.36 2.21 13.74
CA LYS A 174 -21.67 2.00 15.02
C LYS A 174 -21.38 0.53 15.26
N LYS A 175 -20.44 0.26 16.19
CA LYS A 175 -20.06 -1.11 16.61
C LYS A 175 -19.66 -1.97 15.42
N CYS A 176 -19.04 -1.35 14.43
CA CYS A 176 -18.67 -1.99 13.20
C CYS A 176 -17.47 -2.91 13.43
N SER A 177 -17.59 -4.18 13.10
CA SER A 177 -16.49 -5.14 13.23
C SER A 177 -16.52 -6.14 12.09
N GLY A 178 -15.35 -6.55 11.63
CA GLY A 178 -15.25 -7.53 10.55
C GLY A 178 -13.84 -7.62 9.99
N VAL A 179 -13.67 -8.56 9.07
CA VAL A 179 -12.40 -8.82 8.39
C VAL A 179 -12.57 -8.57 6.90
N LEU A 180 -11.72 -7.67 6.39
CA LEU A 180 -11.53 -7.39 4.97
C LEU A 180 -10.35 -8.23 4.51
N ALA A 181 -10.60 -9.22 3.65
CA ALA A 181 -9.58 -10.14 3.14
C ALA A 181 -9.19 -9.77 1.71
N PHE A 182 -7.95 -9.34 1.52
CA PHE A 182 -7.37 -9.08 0.21
C PHE A 182 -6.94 -10.41 -0.43
N LYS A 183 -7.30 -10.62 -1.69
CA LYS A 183 -7.00 -11.83 -2.47
C LYS A 183 -6.58 -11.43 -3.87
N GLY A 184 -5.28 -11.21 -4.06
CA GLY A 184 -4.74 -10.73 -5.33
C GLY A 184 -5.23 -9.33 -5.66
N GLU A 185 -6.07 -9.21 -6.69
CA GLU A 185 -6.68 -7.95 -7.11
C GLU A 185 -8.02 -7.67 -6.40
N ASP A 186 -8.56 -8.64 -5.65
CA ASP A 186 -9.92 -8.62 -5.11
C ASP A 186 -9.95 -8.39 -3.59
N LEU A 187 -11.11 -7.97 -3.09
CA LEU A 187 -11.40 -7.83 -1.67
C LEU A 187 -12.68 -8.57 -1.31
N VAL A 188 -12.59 -9.44 -0.31
CA VAL A 188 -13.70 -10.22 0.23
C VAL A 188 -13.99 -9.77 1.66
N ILE A 189 -15.25 -9.52 1.96
CA ILE A 189 -15.73 -9.03 3.25
C ILE A 189 -16.75 -10.05 3.74
N ASN A 190 -16.39 -10.80 4.77
CA ASN A 190 -17.25 -11.84 5.32
C ASN A 190 -17.70 -11.46 6.73
N HIS A 191 -19.00 -11.59 6.97
CA HIS A 191 -19.61 -11.43 8.29
C HIS A 191 -19.28 -10.09 8.97
N PHE A 192 -19.35 -9.01 8.20
CA PHE A 192 -19.17 -7.66 8.75
C PHE A 192 -20.43 -7.24 9.49
N ILE A 193 -20.30 -6.96 10.79
CA ILE A 193 -21.41 -6.52 11.63
C ILE A 193 -21.39 -5.01 11.78
N ALA A 194 -22.58 -4.39 11.82
CA ALA A 194 -22.73 -2.96 12.07
C ALA A 194 -24.10 -2.66 12.69
N THR A 195 -24.21 -1.55 13.41
CA THR A 195 -25.49 -1.02 13.90
C THR A 195 -25.80 0.31 13.22
N ALA A 196 -26.92 0.39 12.51
CA ALA A 196 -27.45 1.62 11.91
C ALA A 196 -28.72 2.04 12.66
N GLY A 197 -28.65 3.13 13.43
CA GLY A 197 -29.73 3.51 14.34
C GLY A 197 -29.94 2.44 15.41
N SER A 198 -31.11 1.80 15.43
CA SER A 198 -31.43 0.66 16.30
C SER A 198 -31.29 -0.72 15.62
N THR A 199 -30.95 -0.74 14.33
CA THR A 199 -30.94 -1.96 13.52
C THR A 199 -29.54 -2.57 13.47
N ASN A 200 -29.43 -3.85 13.81
CA ASN A 200 -28.21 -4.62 13.60
C ASN A 200 -28.20 -5.20 12.18
N LEU A 201 -27.08 -4.97 11.49
CA LEU A 201 -26.80 -5.38 10.13
C LEU A 201 -25.69 -6.44 10.16
N THR A 202 -25.84 -7.47 9.34
CA THR A 202 -24.75 -8.37 8.94
C THR A 202 -24.56 -8.25 7.44
N MET A 203 -23.33 -7.99 7.02
CA MET A 203 -22.97 -7.65 5.66
C MET A 203 -21.89 -8.59 5.15
N ASN A 204 -22.08 -9.09 3.94
CA ASN A 204 -21.04 -9.76 3.16
C ASN A 204 -20.84 -8.96 1.88
N GLY A 205 -19.59 -8.85 1.44
CA GLY A 205 -19.21 -8.04 0.30
C GLY A 205 -18.09 -8.69 -0.51
N GLU A 206 -18.09 -8.45 -1.80
CA GLU A 206 -17.00 -8.79 -2.71
C GLU A 206 -16.77 -7.60 -3.63
N VAL A 207 -15.52 -7.17 -3.72
CA VAL A 207 -15.07 -6.13 -4.64
C VAL A 207 -14.03 -6.75 -5.55
N THR A 208 -14.36 -6.88 -6.83
CA THR A 208 -13.45 -7.43 -7.83
C THR A 208 -12.61 -6.30 -8.42
N ASN A 209 -11.32 -6.58 -8.62
CA ASN A 209 -10.36 -5.67 -9.22
C ASN A 209 -10.21 -4.33 -8.45
N LEU A 210 -10.15 -4.41 -7.12
CA LEU A 210 -9.95 -3.26 -6.22
C LEU A 210 -8.68 -2.48 -6.58
N LEU A 211 -7.59 -3.17 -6.95
CA LEU A 211 -6.29 -2.54 -7.23
C LEU A 211 -6.30 -1.69 -8.51
N ALA A 212 -7.28 -1.85 -9.40
CA ALA A 212 -7.50 -0.92 -10.51
C ALA A 212 -7.71 0.54 -10.05
N LEU A 213 -8.16 0.76 -8.81
CA LEU A 213 -8.26 2.10 -8.21
C LEU A 213 -6.91 2.76 -8.00
N LEU A 214 -5.85 1.99 -7.75
CA LEU A 214 -4.50 2.51 -7.56
C LEU A 214 -3.84 2.83 -8.91
N ASN A 215 -4.16 2.05 -9.95
CA ASN A 215 -3.50 2.10 -11.26
C ASN A 215 -4.18 3.03 -12.28
N LYS A 216 -5.17 3.84 -11.86
CA LYS A 216 -5.90 4.79 -12.73
C LYS A 216 -6.52 4.17 -14.00
N ASN A 217 -6.74 2.84 -14.02
CA ASN A 217 -7.55 2.10 -15.01
C ASN A 217 -8.82 1.48 -14.38
N PRO A 218 -9.70 2.31 -13.80
CA PRO A 218 -10.88 1.92 -13.00
C PRO A 218 -12.08 1.34 -13.78
N GLU A 219 -11.99 1.06 -15.08
CA GLU A 219 -13.16 0.71 -15.90
C GLU A 219 -13.77 -0.69 -15.63
N GLN A 220 -13.27 -1.44 -14.64
CA GLN A 220 -13.67 -2.84 -14.40
C GLN A 220 -13.95 -3.19 -12.92
N LEU A 221 -14.20 -2.22 -12.06
CA LEU A 221 -14.52 -2.50 -10.66
C LEU A 221 -15.99 -2.89 -10.49
N THR A 222 -16.24 -4.07 -9.93
CA THR A 222 -17.58 -4.51 -9.55
C THR A 222 -17.66 -4.71 -8.05
N MET A 223 -18.79 -4.31 -7.45
CA MET A 223 -19.06 -4.53 -6.04
C MET A 223 -20.37 -5.28 -5.86
N ASN A 224 -20.31 -6.39 -5.15
CA ASN A 224 -21.46 -7.20 -4.78
C ASN A 224 -21.60 -7.20 -3.27
N TRP A 225 -22.78 -6.89 -2.78
CA TRP A 225 -23.07 -6.83 -1.35
C TRP A 225 -24.36 -7.58 -1.01
N SER A 226 -24.32 -8.33 0.08
CA SER A 226 -25.48 -8.91 0.75
C SER A 226 -25.59 -8.29 2.13
N ILE A 227 -26.67 -7.57 2.38
CA ILE A 227 -26.95 -6.90 3.65
C ILE A 227 -28.18 -7.57 4.25
N SER A 228 -28.03 -8.06 5.48
CA SER A 228 -29.09 -8.78 6.19
C SER A 228 -29.35 -8.16 7.55
N THR A 229 -30.61 -8.24 7.97
CA THR A 229 -31.13 -7.85 9.28
C THR A 229 -32.07 -8.97 9.74
N GLN A 230 -32.56 -8.93 10.98
CA GLN A 230 -33.46 -9.96 11.52
C GLN A 230 -34.68 -10.25 10.63
N ASN A 231 -35.20 -9.25 9.90
CA ASN A 231 -36.45 -9.37 9.14
C ASN A 231 -36.32 -9.03 7.64
N LEU A 232 -35.11 -8.75 7.15
CA LEU A 232 -34.91 -8.30 5.77
C LEU A 232 -33.50 -8.65 5.28
N THR A 233 -33.43 -9.19 4.07
CA THR A 233 -32.18 -9.40 3.33
C THR A 233 -32.25 -8.65 1.99
N LEU A 234 -31.22 -7.87 1.70
CA LEU A 234 -31.03 -7.13 0.47
C LEU A 234 -29.77 -7.64 -0.23
N MET A 235 -29.88 -7.94 -1.52
CA MET A 235 -28.74 -8.24 -2.39
C MET A 235 -28.59 -7.10 -3.37
N ILE A 236 -27.40 -6.52 -3.46
CA ILE A 236 -27.14 -5.35 -4.28
C ILE A 236 -25.85 -5.57 -5.07
N SER A 237 -25.90 -5.33 -6.38
CA SER A 237 -24.74 -5.39 -7.27
C SER A 237 -24.60 -4.04 -7.96
N PHE A 238 -23.40 -3.47 -7.91
CA PHE A 238 -23.05 -2.20 -8.53
C PHE A 238 -21.85 -2.38 -9.45
N PRO A 239 -22.00 -2.20 -10.78
CA PRO A 239 -20.86 -1.79 -11.59
C PRO A 239 -20.53 -0.35 -11.21
N MET A 240 -19.28 -0.07 -10.81
CA MET A 240 -18.89 1.30 -10.51
C MET A 240 -18.01 1.89 -11.61
N SER A 241 -18.32 3.12 -12.00
CA SER A 241 -17.44 3.94 -12.81
C SER A 241 -16.65 4.88 -11.90
N VAL A 242 -15.46 5.29 -12.33
CA VAL A 242 -14.56 6.25 -11.65
C VAL A 242 -15.26 7.49 -11.13
N LYS A 243 -16.28 7.95 -11.88
CA LYS A 243 -17.04 9.16 -11.58
C LYS A 243 -17.80 9.04 -10.26
N ASP A 244 -18.16 7.83 -9.86
CA ASP A 244 -18.95 7.54 -8.65
C ASP A 244 -18.10 7.51 -7.37
N LEU A 245 -16.77 7.44 -7.50
CA LEU A 245 -15.81 7.38 -6.38
C LEU A 245 -15.11 8.71 -6.06
N SER A 246 -15.38 9.77 -6.83
CA SER A 246 -14.84 11.13 -6.67
C SER A 246 -13.36 11.19 -6.26
N TYR A 247 -12.45 10.83 -7.17
CA TYR A 247 -11.06 11.28 -7.13
C TYR A 247 -10.96 12.63 -7.86
N GLN A 248 -11.03 13.75 -7.14
CA GLN A 248 -10.71 15.07 -7.69
C GLN A 248 -9.26 15.41 -7.34
N GLY A 249 -8.32 14.90 -8.14
CA GLY A 249 -6.96 15.41 -8.12
C GLY A 249 -6.98 16.91 -8.42
N LYS A 250 -6.72 17.75 -7.41
CA LYS A 250 -6.58 19.19 -7.58
C LYS A 250 -5.39 19.46 -8.49
N ASN A 251 -5.66 19.72 -9.76
CA ASN A 251 -4.75 20.37 -10.70
C ASN A 251 -4.41 21.77 -10.16
N ARG A 252 -3.39 21.90 -9.32
CA ARG A 252 -2.71 23.18 -9.09
C ARG A 252 -1.78 23.43 -10.28
N ARG A 253 -2.35 23.96 -11.37
CA ARG A 253 -1.59 24.80 -12.30
C ARG A 253 -1.26 26.09 -11.55
N SER A 254 -0.05 26.21 -11.00
CA SER A 254 0.47 27.53 -10.67
C SER A 254 0.76 28.25 -11.98
N LYS A 255 -0.04 29.26 -12.29
CA LYS A 255 0.35 30.31 -13.22
C LYS A 255 1.59 30.98 -12.63
N ILE A 256 2.71 30.85 -13.34
CA ILE A 256 3.86 31.74 -13.16
C ILE A 256 3.48 33.02 -13.91
N ASN A 257 3.33 34.12 -13.17
CA ASN A 257 3.57 35.46 -13.69
C ASN A 257 5.00 35.82 -13.30
#